data_AF-A7I425-F1
#
_entry.id   AF-A7I425-F1
#
_cell.length_a   1.000
_cell.length_b   1.000
_cell.length_c   1.000
_cell.angle_alpha   90.00
_cell.angle_beta   90.00
_cell.angle_gamma   90.00
#
_symmetry.space_group_name_H-M   'P 1'
#
loop_
_entity.id
_entity.type
_entity.pdbx_description
1 polymer ?
#
loop_
_entity_poly.entity_id
_entity_poly.type
_entity_poly.pdbx_seq_one_letter_code
_entity_poly.pdbx_strand_id
1 'polypeptide(L)'
;MKIAINSITHGKLGNVLLVDKNGELVAILSDGDLRRALMDKNFDINNKAVNFASKNPKVIDNPEMLASRALEIIENYKIQMLIV
;
A
#
# COMPACT_ATOMS: atom_id res chain seq x y z
N MET A 1 10.67 7.07 -4.65
CA MET A 1 10.11 5.86 -5.30
C MET A 1 11.08 4.66 -5.22
N LYS A 2 12.36 4.84 -5.55
CA LYS A 2 13.38 3.77 -5.62
C LYS A 2 13.39 2.77 -4.45
N ILE A 3 13.41 3.27 -3.20
CA ILE A 3 13.39 2.40 -2.00
C ILE A 3 12.13 1.54 -1.96
N ALA A 4 10.96 2.14 -2.21
CA ALA A 4 9.68 1.43 -2.22
C ALA A 4 9.64 0.32 -3.28
N ILE A 5 10.11 0.59 -4.51
CA ILE A 5 10.24 -0.43 -5.56
C ILE A 5 11.17 -1.56 -5.09
N ASN A 6 12.32 -1.21 -4.51
CA ASN A 6 13.26 -2.20 -4.04
C ASN A 6 12.66 -3.11 -2.95
N SER A 7 11.90 -2.52 -2.01
CA SER A 7 11.19 -3.26 -0.95
C SER A 7 10.12 -4.19 -1.52
N ILE A 8 9.33 -3.74 -2.50
CA ILE A 8 8.33 -4.58 -3.18
C ILE A 8 9.02 -5.77 -3.85
N THR A 9 10.09 -5.53 -4.61
CA THR A 9 10.85 -6.57 -5.33
C THR A 9 11.47 -7.59 -4.38
N HIS A 10 12.13 -7.13 -3.29
CA HIS A 10 12.75 -8.04 -2.33
C HIS A 10 11.72 -8.83 -1.52
N GLY A 11 10.62 -8.19 -1.12
CA GLY A 11 9.55 -8.83 -0.38
C GLY A 11 8.71 -9.80 -1.22
N LYS A 12 8.59 -9.58 -2.55
CA LYS A 12 7.71 -10.32 -3.46
C LYS A 12 6.23 -10.28 -3.07
N LEU A 13 5.79 -9.19 -2.43
CA LEU A 13 4.44 -9.03 -1.87
C LEU A 13 3.53 -8.10 -2.69
N GLY A 14 4.06 -7.48 -3.75
CA GLY A 14 3.31 -6.57 -4.64
C GLY A 14 2.82 -5.27 -3.99
N ASN A 15 3.14 -5.06 -2.70
CA ASN A 15 2.70 -3.93 -1.89
C ASN A 15 3.79 -3.58 -0.87
N VAL A 16 3.85 -2.30 -0.49
CA VAL A 16 4.69 -1.81 0.62
C VAL A 16 3.93 -0.75 1.41
N LEU A 17 4.06 -0.81 2.73
CA LEU A 17 3.52 0.20 3.65
C LEU A 17 4.49 1.37 3.76
N LEU A 18 3.96 2.58 3.65
CA LEU A 18 4.70 3.82 3.85
C LEU A 18 4.36 4.37 5.22
N VAL A 19 5.37 4.46 6.09
CA VAL A 19 5.25 5.01 7.44
C VAL A 19 5.96 6.35 7.53
N ASP A 20 5.55 7.18 8.49
CA ASP A 20 6.25 8.39 8.84
C ASP A 20 7.46 8.11 9.76
N LYS A 21 8.10 9.18 10.25
CA LYS A 21 9.25 9.08 11.15
C LYS A 21 8.93 8.52 12.54
N ASN A 22 7.67 8.56 12.95
CA ASN A 22 7.18 8.03 14.22
C ASN A 22 6.73 6.56 14.08
N GLY A 23 6.74 6.02 12.86
CA GLY A 23 6.27 4.67 12.56
C GLY A 23 4.77 4.60 12.26
N GLU A 24 4.09 5.74 12.14
CA GLU A 24 2.66 5.78 11.84
C GLU A 24 2.41 5.53 10.36
N LEU A 25 1.41 4.71 10.05
CA LEU A 25 1.01 4.39 8.68
C LEU A 25 0.46 5.63 7.96
N VAL A 26 1.09 5.99 6.84
CA VAL A 26 0.69 7.13 6.00
C VAL A 26 -0.05 6.69 4.74
N ALA A 27 0.44 5.65 4.07
CA ALA A 27 -0.09 5.20 2.79
C ALA A 27 0.36 3.77 2.45
N ILE A 28 -0.26 3.18 1.43
CA ILE A 28 0.16 1.92 0.81
C ILE A 28 0.52 2.16 -0.66
N LEU A 29 1.63 1.60 -1.12
CA LEU A 29 2.01 1.59 -2.53
C LEU A 29 1.95 0.15 -3.06
N SER A 30 1.12 -0.07 -4.07
CA SER A 30 0.95 -1.35 -4.76
C SER A 30 1.63 -1.37 -6.15
N ASP A 31 1.80 -2.55 -6.73
CA ASP A 31 2.17 -2.70 -8.15
C ASP A 31 1.19 -1.99 -9.09
N GLY A 32 -0.09 -1.94 -8.70
CA GLY A 32 -1.12 -1.19 -9.42
C GLY A 32 -0.84 0.30 -9.45
N ASP A 33 -0.39 0.86 -8.33
CA ASP A 33 0.01 2.27 -8.22
C ASP A 33 1.27 2.54 -9.03
N LEU A 34 2.27 1.66 -8.94
CA LEU A 34 3.49 1.77 -9.73
C LEU A 34 3.20 1.73 -11.23
N ARG A 35 2.36 0.78 -11.68
CA ARG A 35 1.93 0.69 -13.08
C ARG A 35 1.27 1.99 -13.53
N ARG A 36 0.35 2.56 -12.73
CA ARG A 36 -0.30 3.84 -13.05
C ARG A 36 0.69 4.99 -13.10
N ALA A 37 1.63 5.05 -12.15
CA ALA A 37 2.68 6.06 -12.12
C ALA A 37 3.56 6.00 -13.39
N LEU A 38 3.95 4.80 -13.83
CA LEU A 38 4.76 4.61 -15.04
C LEU A 38 4.04 5.00 -16.34
N MET A 39 2.70 5.09 -16.33
CA MET A 39 1.92 5.56 -17.48
C MET A 39 1.83 7.08 -17.55
N ASP A 40 2.19 7.80 -16.47
CA ASP A 40 2.22 9.26 -16.46
C ASP A 40 3.47 9.79 -17.19
N LYS A 41 3.27 10.69 -18.14
CA LYS A 41 4.36 11.32 -18.91
C LYS A 41 5.29 12.17 -18.04
N ASN A 42 4.81 12.64 -16.89
CA ASN A 42 5.57 13.44 -15.94
C ASN A 42 6.16 12.60 -14.79
N PHE A 43 6.16 11.28 -14.92
CA PHE A 43 6.74 10.40 -13.91
C PHE A 43 8.24 10.64 -13.74
N ASP A 44 8.64 10.97 -12.52
CA ASP A 44 10.03 10.99 -12.10
C ASP A 44 10.23 10.00 -10.95
N ILE A 45 11.11 9.02 -11.16
CA ILE A 45 11.47 8.01 -10.17
C ILE A 45 12.13 8.60 -8.90
N ASN A 46 12.65 9.84 -8.97
CA ASN A 46 13.21 10.54 -7.83
C ASN A 46 12.13 11.15 -6.93
N ASN A 47 10.88 11.25 -7.38
CA ASN A 47 9.77 11.72 -6.55
C ASN A 47 9.50 10.78 -5.36
N LYS A 48 8.89 11.34 -4.31
CA LYS A 48 8.51 10.59 -3.11
C LYS A 48 7.47 9.53 -3.45
N ALA A 49 7.61 8.33 -2.89
CA ALA A 49 6.69 7.21 -3.15
C ALA A 49 5.24 7.54 -2.77
N VAL A 50 5.05 8.29 -1.68
CA VAL A 50 3.74 8.74 -1.18
C VAL A 50 2.94 9.57 -2.19
N ASN A 51 3.60 10.19 -3.18
CA ASN A 51 2.92 10.97 -4.20
C ASN A 51 2.09 10.10 -5.16
N PHE A 52 2.44 8.81 -5.27
CA PHE A 52 1.78 7.84 -6.16
C PHE A 52 1.03 6.77 -5.38
N ALA A 53 1.19 6.72 -4.07
CA ALA A 53 0.60 5.73 -3.19
C ALA A 53 -0.88 6.01 -2.91
N SER A 54 -1.63 4.96 -2.61
CA SER A 54 -2.99 5.06 -2.11
C SER A 54 -2.97 5.52 -0.64
N LYS A 55 -3.54 6.70 -0.40
CA LYS A 55 -3.66 7.31 0.93
C LYS A 55 -4.86 6.73 1.68
N ASN A 56 -4.78 6.69 3.01
CA ASN A 56 -5.84 6.16 3.89
C ASN A 56 -6.23 4.70 3.56
N PRO A 57 -5.29 3.75 3.61
CA PRO A 57 -5.62 2.33 3.43
C PRO A 57 -6.62 1.87 4.49
N LYS A 58 -7.35 0.78 4.20
CA LYS A 58 -8.21 0.15 5.21
C LYS A 58 -7.35 -0.56 6.24
N VAL A 59 -7.64 -0.28 7.51
CA VAL A 59 -6.98 -0.84 8.68
C VAL A 59 -8.06 -1.42 9.58
N ILE A 60 -7.75 -2.52 10.26
CA ILE A 60 -8.51 -3.02 11.41
C ILE A 60 -7.60 -2.96 12.64
N ASP A 61 -8.16 -2.61 13.80
CA ASP A 61 -7.44 -2.45 15.06
C ASP A 61 -7.98 -3.37 16.16
N ASN A 62 -8.92 -4.26 15.82
CA ASN A 62 -9.50 -5.22 16.74
C ASN A 62 -8.78 -6.58 16.63
N PRO A 63 -7.94 -6.97 17.60
CA PRO A 63 -7.20 -8.23 17.56
C PRO A 63 -8.12 -9.47 17.68
N GLU A 64 -9.34 -9.30 18.20
CA GLU A 64 -10.32 -10.39 18.35
C GLU A 64 -11.23 -10.56 17.11
N MET A 65 -11.01 -9.77 16.05
CA MET A 65 -11.82 -9.87 14.84
C MET A 65 -11.61 -11.24 14.18
N LEU A 66 -12.71 -11.95 13.91
CA LEU A 66 -12.67 -13.20 13.16
C LEU A 66 -12.13 -12.96 11.74
N ALA A 67 -11.26 -13.87 11.28
CA ALA A 67 -10.71 -13.83 9.93
C ALA A 67 -11.80 -13.82 8.83
N SER A 68 -12.94 -14.48 9.07
CA SER A 68 -14.10 -14.45 8.17
C SER A 68 -14.66 -13.04 7.98
N ARG A 69 -14.68 -12.22 9.05
CA ARG A 69 -15.13 -10.84 8.98
C ARG A 69 -14.12 -9.95 8.27
N ALA A 70 -12.83 -10.18 8.49
CA ALA A 70 -11.76 -9.50 7.75
C ALA A 70 -11.85 -9.79 6.24
N LEU A 71 -12.12 -11.06 5.86
CA LEU A 71 -12.33 -11.45 4.46
C LEU A 71 -13.53 -10.74 3.84
N GLU A 72 -14.65 -10.66 4.55
CA GLU A 72 -15.84 -9.95 4.06
C GLU A 72 -15.55 -8.45 3.80
N ILE A 73 -14.73 -7.80 4.64
CA ILE A 73 -14.27 -6.43 4.41
C ILE A 73 -13.44 -6.35 3.13
N ILE A 74 -12.49 -7.26 2.93
CA ILE A 74 -11.63 -7.32 1.74
C ILE A 74 -12.50 -7.41 0.47
N GLU A 75 -13.48 -8.32 0.46
CA GLU A 75 -14.39 -8.55 -0.68
C GLU A 75 -15.30 -7.34 -0.95
N ASN A 76 -15.94 -6.80 0.10
CA ASN A 76 -16.85 -5.67 -0.02
C ASN A 76 -16.17 -4.40 -0.56
N TYR A 77 -14.95 -4.12 -0.09
CA TYR A 77 -14.16 -2.97 -0.55
C TYR A 77 -13.35 -3.25 -1.82
N LYS A 78 -13.33 -4.50 -2.30
CA LYS A 78 -12.55 -4.94 -3.48
C LYS A 78 -11.07 -4.55 -3.35
N ILE A 79 -10.52 -4.65 -2.14
CA ILE A 79 -9.12 -4.40 -1.84
C ILE A 79 -8.36 -5.73 -1.81
N GLN A 80 -7.06 -5.71 -2.05
CA GLN A 80 -6.22 -6.90 -1.98
C GLN A 80 -5.47 -7.04 -0.66
N MET A 81 -5.44 -5.97 0.14
CA MET A 81 -4.73 -5.92 1.41
C MET A 81 -5.58 -5.17 2.43
N LEU A 82 -5.75 -5.79 3.59
CA LEU A 82 -6.31 -5.19 4.80
C LEU A 82 -5.20 -5.19 5.85
N ILE A 83 -4.93 -4.04 6.44
CA ILE A 83 -3.82 -3.86 7.39
C ILE A 83 -4.36 -4.10 8.81
N VAL A 84 -3.57 -4.76 9.65
CA VAL A 84 -3.89 -5.08 11.05
C VAL A 84 -2.82 -4.47 11.94
#